data_AF-A0A9D6HTP8-F1
#
_entry.id   AF-A0A9D6HTP8-F1
#
_cell.length_a   1.000
_cell.length_b   1.000
_cell.length_c   1.000
_cell.angle_alpha   90.00
_cell.angle_beta   90.00
_cell.angle_gamma   90.00
#
_symmetry.space_group_name_H-M   'P 1'
#
loop_
_entity.id
_entity.type
_entity.pdbx_description
1 polymer ?
#
loop_
_entity_poly.entity_id
_entity_poly.type
_entity_poly.pdbx_seq_one_letter_code
_entity_poly.pdbx_strand_id
1 'polypeptide(L)'
;NDLEINFSARLINYFSPHRTYLDAPVSGPGIKRYCRSIGSLCLNPDHKIIGANKMDNHNVLVATASILAKSEREKHVKILRNKYGDFGSGYTSDPKTIKWLVDWKRLKGQWPSIVRKKWNTLNSL
;
A
#
# COMPACT_ATOMS: atom_id res chain seq x y z
N ASN A 1 -2.99 -5.30 9.64
CA ASN A 1 -1.91 -4.62 8.89
C ASN A 1 -0.67 -5.49 8.81
N ASP A 2 -0.83 -6.81 8.78
CA ASP A 2 0.32 -7.72 8.90
C ASP A 2 1.15 -7.70 7.64
N LEU A 3 0.51 -7.51 6.48
CA LEU A 3 1.21 -7.34 5.20
C LEU A 3 2.17 -6.15 5.27
N GLU A 4 1.68 -4.97 5.66
CA GLU A 4 2.49 -3.75 5.73
C GLU A 4 3.61 -3.87 6.77
N ILE A 5 3.32 -4.49 7.92
CA ILE A 5 4.31 -4.74 8.99
C ILE A 5 5.45 -5.64 8.46
N ASN A 6 5.10 -6.77 7.84
CA ASN A 6 6.09 -7.73 7.34
C ASN A 6 6.98 -7.14 6.24
N PHE A 7 6.39 -6.41 5.27
CA PHE A 7 7.18 -5.78 4.21
C PHE A 7 8.07 -4.64 4.75
N SER A 8 7.57 -3.85 5.71
CA SER A 8 8.38 -2.79 6.34
C SER A 8 9.60 -3.39 7.04
N ALA A 9 9.41 -4.44 7.86
CA ALA A 9 10.50 -5.13 8.54
C ALA A 9 11.50 -5.74 7.55
N ARG A 10 11.01 -6.35 6.46
CA ARG A 10 11.88 -6.91 5.41
C ARG A 10 12.78 -5.84 4.77
N LEU A 11 12.24 -4.66 4.47
CA LEU A 11 13.04 -3.56 3.91
C LEU A 11 14.08 -3.05 4.93
N ILE A 12 13.69 -2.90 6.19
CA ILE A 12 14.60 -2.48 7.26
C ILE A 12 15.75 -3.48 7.40
N ASN A 13 15.45 -4.79 7.43
CA ASN A 13 16.47 -5.83 7.54
C ASN A 13 17.40 -5.87 6.32
N TYR A 14 16.85 -5.66 5.12
CA TYR A 14 17.63 -5.65 3.88
C TYR A 14 18.61 -4.48 3.82
N PHE A 15 18.14 -3.26 4.10
CA PHE A 15 18.97 -2.05 4.01
C PHE A 15 19.80 -1.78 5.27
N SER A 16 19.42 -2.36 6.41
CA SER A 16 20.06 -2.15 7.72
C SER A 16 20.35 -0.67 8.04
N PRO A 17 19.36 0.24 7.92
CA PRO A 17 19.60 1.66 8.15
C PRO A 17 19.88 1.95 9.63
N HIS A 18 20.53 3.07 9.95
CA HIS A 18 20.76 3.47 11.35
C HIS A 18 19.44 3.79 12.09
N ARG A 19 18.45 4.36 11.40
CA ARG A 19 17.09 4.66 11.90
C ARG A 19 16.09 4.60 10.75
N THR A 20 14.82 4.37 11.08
CA THR A 20 13.73 4.37 10.09
C THR A 20 12.63 5.33 10.50
N TYR A 21 12.14 6.09 9.51
CA TYR A 21 11.01 6.98 9.60
C TYR A 21 9.84 6.40 8.79
N LEU A 22 8.63 6.42 9.32
CA LEU A 22 7.45 5.81 8.69
C LEU A 22 6.25 6.74 8.72
N ASP A 23 5.56 6.84 7.59
CA ASP A 23 4.16 7.27 7.58
C ASP A 23 3.27 6.10 8.02
N ALA A 24 2.65 6.23 9.18
CA ALA A 24 1.91 5.15 9.82
C ALA A 24 0.47 5.07 9.27
N PRO A 25 0.01 3.90 8.79
CA PRO A 25 -1.36 3.73 8.28
C PRO A 25 -2.38 3.49 9.41
N VAL A 26 -2.06 3.86 10.64
CA VAL A 26 -2.88 3.69 11.84
C VAL A 26 -2.89 4.97 12.66
N SER A 27 -3.97 5.24 13.38
CA SER A 27 -4.14 6.51 14.10
C SER A 27 -3.87 6.40 15.60
N GLY A 28 -3.50 7.53 16.21
CA GLY A 28 -3.43 7.69 17.66
C GLY A 28 -2.50 6.69 18.36
N PRO A 29 -2.92 6.07 19.48
CA PRO A 29 -2.09 5.10 20.21
C PRO A 29 -1.69 3.86 19.38
N GLY A 30 -2.36 3.60 18.26
CA GLY A 30 -2.04 2.51 17.34
C GLY A 30 -0.65 2.64 16.71
N ILE A 31 -0.15 3.85 16.52
CA ILE A 31 1.16 4.11 15.88
C ILE A 31 2.30 3.47 16.67
N LYS A 32 2.28 3.62 18.00
CA LYS A 32 3.30 3.03 18.89
C LYS A 32 3.24 1.50 18.87
N ARG A 33 2.04 0.90 18.72
CA ARG A 33 1.92 -0.56 18.54
C ARG A 33 2.45 -0.99 17.19
N TYR A 34 2.10 -0.28 16.13
CA TYR A 34 2.55 -0.57 14.77
C TYR A 34 4.08 -0.52 14.63
N CYS A 35 4.73 0.51 15.16
CA CYS A 35 6.20 0.60 15.15
C CYS A 35 6.85 -0.54 15.95
N ARG A 36 6.27 -0.92 17.10
CA ARG A 36 6.75 -2.06 17.90
C ARG A 36 6.59 -3.38 17.16
N SER A 37 5.47 -3.61 16.47
CA SER A 37 5.25 -4.82 15.69
C SER A 37 6.22 -4.96 14.52
N ILE A 38 6.63 -3.84 13.90
CA ILE A 38 7.72 -3.86 12.91
C ILE A 38 9.05 -4.18 13.61
N GLY A 39 9.34 -3.50 14.72
CA GLY A 39 10.57 -3.69 15.48
C GLY A 39 10.78 -5.12 15.97
N SER A 40 9.71 -5.83 16.36
CA SER A 40 9.79 -7.24 16.77
C SER A 40 10.17 -8.21 15.64
N LEU A 41 10.13 -7.74 14.38
CA LEU A 41 10.55 -8.51 13.20
C LEU A 41 11.91 -8.04 12.64
N CYS A 42 12.51 -7.02 13.25
CA CYS A 42 13.83 -6.52 12.84
C CYS A 42 14.93 -7.43 13.38
N LEU A 43 15.99 -7.62 12.58
CA LEU A 43 17.17 -8.40 13.00
C LEU A 43 18.00 -7.68 14.06
N ASN A 44 17.98 -6.34 14.05
CA ASN A 44 18.57 -5.51 15.08
C ASN A 44 17.49 -5.11 16.10
N PRO A 45 17.52 -5.62 17.35
CA PRO A 45 16.52 -5.31 18.37
C PRO A 45 16.56 -3.85 18.84
N ASP A 46 17.69 -3.17 18.69
CA ASP A 46 17.88 -1.77 19.08
C ASP A 46 17.54 -0.78 17.96
N HIS A 47 17.03 -1.28 16.82
CA HIS A 47 16.71 -0.44 15.68
C HIS A 47 15.63 0.59 16.00
N LYS A 48 15.92 1.87 15.78
CA LYS A 48 15.00 2.96 16.10
C LYS A 48 14.01 3.21 14.97
N ILE A 49 12.74 2.93 15.23
CA ILE A 49 11.62 3.18 14.33
C ILE A 49 10.79 4.35 14.86
N ILE A 50 10.65 5.40 14.06
CA ILE A 50 9.91 6.61 14.38
C ILE A 50 8.75 6.71 13.38
N GLY A 51 7.52 6.59 13.87
CA GLY A 51 6.32 6.65 13.06
C GLY A 51 5.37 7.76 13.50
N ALA A 52 4.71 8.38 12.53
CA ALA A 52 3.60 9.32 12.75
C ALA A 52 2.66 9.28 11.54
N ASN A 53 1.45 9.81 11.68
CA ASN A 53 0.60 10.02 10.50
C ASN A 53 1.09 11.22 9.69
N LYS A 54 0.95 11.15 8.36
CA LYS A 54 1.31 12.22 7.43
C LYS A 54 2.77 12.63 7.56
N MET A 55 3.64 11.66 7.84
CA MET A 55 5.06 11.94 8.07
C MET A 55 5.75 12.47 6.80
N ASP A 56 5.23 12.15 5.62
CA ASP A 56 5.67 12.69 4.34
C ASP A 56 5.48 14.21 4.20
N ASN A 57 4.57 14.83 4.96
CA ASN A 57 4.42 16.29 4.95
C ASN A 57 5.55 17.04 5.65
N HIS A 58 6.29 16.37 6.53
CA HIS A 58 7.23 17.02 7.46
C HIS A 58 8.62 16.36 7.51
N ASN A 59 8.80 15.21 6.85
CA ASN A 59 10.08 14.51 6.77
C ASN A 59 10.43 14.23 5.31
N VAL A 60 11.52 14.83 4.83
CA VAL A 60 11.96 14.73 3.43
C VAL A 60 12.25 13.28 3.01
N LEU A 61 12.79 12.43 3.89
CA LEU A 61 13.09 11.03 3.57
C LEU A 61 11.79 10.25 3.32
N VAL A 62 10.77 10.48 4.14
CA VAL A 62 9.46 9.84 3.98
C VAL A 62 8.74 10.42 2.77
N ALA A 63 8.86 11.72 2.49
CA ALA A 63 8.35 12.34 1.27
C ALA A 63 8.95 11.71 0.01
N THR A 64 10.29 11.53 -0.01
CA THR A 64 10.99 10.86 -1.11
C THR A 64 10.52 9.41 -1.28
N ALA A 65 10.38 8.65 -0.18
CA ALA A 65 9.84 7.29 -0.23
C ALA A 65 8.42 7.25 -0.81
N SER A 66 7.56 8.19 -0.42
CA SER A 66 6.20 8.36 -0.97
C SER A 66 6.21 8.65 -2.47
N ILE A 67 7.12 9.49 -2.97
CA ILE A 67 7.27 9.77 -4.40
C ILE A 67 7.70 8.51 -5.16
N LEU A 68 8.72 7.80 -4.66
CA LEU A 68 9.21 6.56 -5.28
C LEU A 68 8.11 5.51 -5.36
N ALA A 69 7.38 5.28 -4.26
CA ALA A 69 6.28 4.33 -4.22
C ALA A 69 5.14 4.69 -5.20
N LYS A 70 4.77 5.97 -5.29
CA LYS A 70 3.74 6.44 -6.23
C LYS A 70 4.19 6.31 -7.68
N SER A 71 5.44 6.64 -7.99
CA SER A 71 6.01 6.51 -9.34
C SER A 71 6.03 5.05 -9.81
N GLU A 72 6.50 4.13 -8.96
CA GLU A 72 6.49 2.68 -9.27
C GLU A 72 5.06 2.14 -9.43
N ARG A 73 4.11 2.59 -8.60
CA ARG A 73 2.69 2.26 -8.75
C ARG A 73 2.14 2.71 -10.11
N GLU A 74 2.44 3.93 -10.52
CA GLU A 74 1.96 4.48 -11.80
C GLU A 74 2.52 3.71 -13.01
N LYS A 75 3.80 3.36 -12.98
CA LYS A 75 4.41 2.48 -14.00
C LYS A 75 3.69 1.14 -14.07
N HIS A 76 3.43 0.51 -12.92
CA HIS A 76 2.72 -0.76 -12.86
C HIS A 76 1.28 -0.64 -13.38
N VAL A 77 0.54 0.40 -12.98
CA VAL A 77 -0.83 0.67 -13.44
C VAL A 77 -0.87 0.88 -14.97
N LYS A 78 0.13 1.53 -15.57
CA LYS A 78 0.23 1.66 -17.03
C LYS A 78 0.36 0.30 -17.72
N ILE A 79 1.18 -0.60 -17.17
CA ILE A 79 1.29 -1.99 -17.68
C ILE A 79 -0.05 -2.72 -17.57
N LEU A 80 -0.77 -2.55 -16.45
CA LEU A 80 -2.09 -3.15 -16.28
C LEU A 80 -3.11 -2.58 -17.28
N ARG A 81 -3.09 -1.27 -17.55
CA ARG A 81 -3.97 -0.65 -18.56
C ARG A 81 -3.75 -1.20 -19.96
N ASN A 82 -2.50 -1.47 -20.34
CA ASN A 82 -2.18 -2.11 -21.62
C ASN A 82 -2.79 -3.51 -21.74
N LYS A 83 -2.93 -4.24 -20.63
CA LYS A 83 -3.43 -5.62 -20.60
C LYS A 83 -4.94 -5.74 -20.39
N TYR A 84 -5.52 -4.86 -19.58
CA TYR A 84 -6.90 -4.96 -19.08
C TYR A 84 -7.81 -3.82 -19.59
N GLY A 85 -7.26 -2.90 -20.39
CA GLY A 85 -7.94 -1.69 -20.82
C GLY A 85 -8.01 -0.63 -19.72
N ASP A 86 -8.76 0.43 -20.01
CA ASP A 86 -8.93 1.54 -19.07
C ASP A 86 -10.00 1.24 -18.02
N PHE A 87 -9.55 0.73 -16.87
CA PHE A 87 -10.37 0.48 -15.69
C PHE A 87 -10.54 1.73 -14.79
N GLY A 88 -10.18 2.93 -15.26
CA GLY A 88 -10.23 4.15 -14.46
C GLY A 88 -9.05 4.28 -13.48
N SER A 89 -9.33 4.86 -12.33
CA SER A 89 -8.37 5.13 -11.26
C SER A 89 -8.05 3.91 -10.40
N GLY A 90 -8.90 2.89 -10.40
CA GLY A 90 -8.83 1.74 -9.50
C GLY A 90 -9.43 1.98 -8.11
N TYR A 91 -9.98 3.18 -7.85
CA TYR A 91 -10.67 3.48 -6.59
C TYR A 91 -12.16 3.18 -6.67
N THR A 92 -12.73 2.83 -5.52
CA THR A 92 -14.14 2.47 -5.39
C THR A 92 -15.08 3.68 -5.54
N SER A 93 -14.54 4.89 -5.34
CA SER A 93 -15.24 6.16 -5.55
C SER A 93 -15.28 6.60 -7.01
N ASP A 94 -14.56 5.92 -7.91
CA ASP A 94 -14.52 6.26 -9.33
C ASP A 94 -15.57 5.47 -10.11
N PRO A 95 -16.59 6.13 -10.69
CA PRO A 95 -17.64 5.48 -11.46
C PRO A 95 -17.11 4.63 -12.63
N LYS A 96 -15.97 5.01 -13.23
CA LYS A 96 -15.35 4.26 -14.32
C LYS A 96 -14.79 2.93 -13.85
N THR A 97 -14.18 2.91 -12.66
CA THR A 97 -13.69 1.69 -12.03
C THR A 97 -14.83 0.74 -11.72
N ILE A 98 -15.94 1.25 -11.17
CA ILE A 98 -17.13 0.45 -10.88
C ILE A 98 -17.75 -0.13 -12.16
N LYS A 99 -17.94 0.70 -13.19
CA LYS A 99 -18.48 0.25 -14.47
C LYS A 99 -17.61 -0.86 -15.08
N TRP A 100 -16.29 -0.66 -15.09
CA TRP A 100 -15.35 -1.66 -15.62
C TRP A 100 -15.46 -3.01 -14.88
N LEU A 101 -15.61 -2.99 -13.55
CA LEU A 101 -15.79 -4.23 -12.77
C LEU A 101 -17.09 -4.95 -13.15
N VAL A 102 -18.22 -4.23 -13.22
CA VAL A 102 -19.52 -4.82 -13.60
C VAL A 102 -19.47 -5.42 -15.01
N ASP A 103 -18.93 -4.66 -15.98
CA ASP A 103 -18.81 -5.11 -17.36
C ASP A 103 -17.88 -6.34 -17.46
N TRP A 104 -16.76 -6.35 -16.74
CA TRP A 104 -15.85 -7.49 -16.72
C TRP A 104 -16.51 -8.75 -16.14
N LYS A 105 -17.22 -8.62 -15.02
CA LYS A 105 -17.89 -9.74 -14.37
C LYS A 105 -18.97 -10.33 -15.28
N ARG A 106 -19.77 -9.48 -15.92
CA ARG A 106 -20.80 -9.90 -16.89
C ARG A 106 -20.20 -10.67 -18.07
N LEU A 107 -19.08 -10.19 -18.61
CA LEU A 107 -18.47 -10.77 -19.82
C LEU A 107 -17.61 -12.01 -19.56
N LYS A 108 -16.91 -12.07 -18.43
CA LYS A 108 -15.90 -13.11 -18.15
C LYS A 108 -16.29 -14.08 -17.05
N GLY A 109 -17.34 -13.79 -16.28
CA GLY A 109 -17.82 -14.62 -15.16
C GLY A 109 -16.89 -14.65 -13.94
N GLN A 110 -15.62 -14.29 -14.08
CA GLN A 110 -14.61 -14.30 -13.02
C GLN A 110 -13.80 -13.00 -12.94
N TRP A 111 -13.35 -12.66 -11.73
CA TRP A 111 -12.51 -11.50 -11.46
C TRP A 111 -11.08 -11.74 -11.96
N PRO A 112 -10.46 -10.78 -12.67
CA PRO A 112 -9.07 -10.88 -13.09
C PRO A 112 -8.13 -10.75 -11.88
N SER A 113 -6.89 -11.20 -12.03
CA SER A 113 -5.90 -11.21 -10.93
C SER A 113 -5.58 -9.83 -10.35
N ILE A 114 -5.83 -8.75 -11.10
CA ILE A 114 -5.60 -7.37 -10.64
C ILE A 114 -6.64 -6.90 -9.61
N VAL A 115 -7.75 -7.63 -9.47
CA VAL A 115 -8.86 -7.27 -8.57
C VAL A 115 -8.62 -7.87 -7.20
N ARG A 116 -8.60 -6.99 -6.18
CA ARG A 116 -8.48 -7.39 -4.78
C ARG A 116 -9.82 -7.91 -4.24
N LYS A 117 -9.99 -9.23 -4.26
CA LYS A 117 -11.26 -9.92 -3.95
C LYS A 117 -11.85 -9.65 -2.56
N LYS A 118 -11.04 -9.21 -1.59
CA LYS A 118 -11.45 -8.91 -0.21
C LYS A 118 -11.97 -7.48 -0.01
N TRP A 119 -11.99 -6.65 -1.06
CA TRP A 119 -12.52 -5.29 -0.95
C TRP A 119 -14.04 -5.29 -0.94
N ASN A 120 -14.64 -4.61 0.05
CA ASN A 120 -16.09 -4.56 0.27
C ASN A 120 -16.88 -4.17 -0.98
N THR A 121 -16.31 -3.36 -1.86
CA THR A 121 -16.93 -2.95 -3.12
C THR A 121 -17.37 -4.13 -3.98
N LEU A 122 -16.65 -5.26 -3.96
CA LEU A 122 -17.07 -6.44 -4.71
C LEU A 122 -18.25 -7.17 -4.07
N ASN A 123 -18.51 -6.98 -2.78
CA ASN A 123 -19.69 -7.56 -2.14
C ASN A 123 -20.97 -6.82 -2.57
N SER A 124 -20.83 -5.58 -3.04
CA SER A 124 -21.94 -4.73 -3.50
C SER A 124 -22.10 -4.68 -5.03
N LEU A 125 -21.28 -5.41 -5.79
CA LEU A 125 -21.28 -5.47 -7.26
C LEU A 125 -21.66 -6.86 -7.76
#